data_AF-A0A942M7Q7-F1
#
_entry.id   AF-A0A942M7Q7-F1
#
_cell.length_a   1.000
_cell.length_b   1.000
_cell.length_c   1.000
_cell.angle_alpha   90.00
_cell.angle_beta   90.00
_cell.angle_gamma   90.00
#
_symmetry.space_group_name_H-M   'P 1'
#
loop_
_entity.id
_entity.type
_entity.pdbx_description
1 polymer ?
#
loop_
_entity_poly.entity_id
_entity_poly.type
_entity_poly.pdbx_seq_one_letter_code
_entity_poly.pdbx_strand_id
1 'polypeptide(L)' 'MFRGKNLVIILTYGGDDVFESGAINAIRSFQDMCRYVGANVRGIIYGSAGEAGEIRNNRELMEKAYSLGSRIASYQLK' A
#
# COMPACT_ATOMS: atom_id res chain seq x y z
N MET A 1 -2.46 13.72 -15.93
CA MET A 1 -1.71 12.44 -15.90
C MET A 1 -2.36 11.38 -15.02
N PHE A 2 -2.72 11.65 -13.75
CA PHE A 2 -3.20 10.61 -12.82
C PHE A 2 -4.73 10.51 -12.64
N ARG A 3 -5.51 11.46 -13.17
CA ARG A 3 -6.97 11.45 -13.06
C ARG A 3 -7.57 10.13 -13.60
N GLY A 4 -8.40 9.48 -12.79
CA GLY A 4 -9.05 8.21 -13.10
C GLY A 4 -8.15 6.96 -13.01
N LYS A 5 -6.82 7.12 -12.85
CA LYS A 5 -5.91 5.96 -12.76
C LYS A 5 -6.12 5.23 -11.44
N ASN A 6 -6.10 3.90 -11.51
CA ASN A 6 -6.12 3.03 -10.34
C ASN A 6 -4.69 2.94 -9.78
N LEU A 7 -4.52 3.26 -8.50
CA LEU A 7 -3.25 3.18 -7.78
C LEU A 7 -3.41 2.30 -6.53
N VAL A 8 -2.30 1.71 -6.10
CA VAL A 8 -2.18 1.00 -4.82
C VAL A 8 -0.94 1.47 -4.10
N ILE A 9 -1.03 1.53 -2.78
CA ILE A 9 0.06 1.96 -1.91
C ILE A 9 0.54 0.73 -1.15
N ILE A 10 1.84 0.44 -1.21
CA ILE A 10 2.50 -0.59 -0.40
C ILE A 10 3.61 0.11 0.38
N LEU A 11 3.57 0.02 1.71
CA LEU A 11 4.51 0.72 2.59
C LEU A 11 5.03 -0.21 3.68
N THR A 12 6.35 -0.37 3.77
CA THR A 12 6.99 -0.97 4.94
C THR A 12 7.55 0.11 5.85
N TYR A 13 7.56 -0.13 7.15
CA TYR A 13 8.12 0.79 8.14
C TYR A 13 8.87 0.02 9.24
N GLY A 14 9.77 0.70 9.94
CA GLY A 14 10.37 0.18 11.18
C GLY A 14 9.53 0.58 12.39
N GLY A 15 9.57 -0.23 13.46
CA GLY A 15 8.77 -0.04 14.70
C GLY A 15 7.60 -1.01 14.81
N ASP A 16 7.04 -1.15 16.02
CA ASP A 16 6.05 -2.20 16.32
C ASP A 16 4.67 -1.92 15.72
N ASP A 17 4.30 -0.63 15.58
CA ASP A 17 3.04 -0.22 14.96
C ASP A 17 3.15 1.00 14.03
N VAL A 18 2.09 1.19 13.24
CA VAL A 18 2.00 2.20 12.16
C VAL A 18 1.91 3.65 12.69
N PHE A 19 1.48 3.84 13.93
CA PHE A 19 1.37 5.14 14.59
C PHE A 19 2.70 5.54 15.20
N GLU A 20 3.34 4.66 15.97
CA GLU A 20 4.66 4.90 16.57
C GLU A 20 5.74 5.15 15.51
N SER A 21 5.71 4.36 14.43
CA SER A 21 6.63 4.53 13.30
C SER A 21 6.41 5.82 12.50
N GLY A 22 5.29 6.51 12.69
CA GLY A 22 4.88 7.66 11.88
C GLY A 22 4.43 7.29 10.46
N ALA A 23 4.41 6.01 10.10
CA ALA A 23 4.01 5.52 8.77
C ALA A 23 2.57 5.91 8.40
N ILE A 24 1.70 6.12 9.40
CA ILE A 24 0.35 6.63 9.21
C ILE A 24 0.33 8.01 8.50
N ASN A 25 1.33 8.86 8.74
CA ASN A 25 1.43 10.18 8.11
C ASN A 25 1.81 10.06 6.63
N ALA A 26 2.68 9.11 6.30
CA ALA A 26 3.01 8.80 4.90
C ALA A 26 1.77 8.28 4.15
N ILE A 27 1.03 7.35 4.76
CA ILE A 27 -0.21 6.80 4.19
C ILE A 27 -1.22 7.93 3.90
N ARG A 28 -1.46 8.82 4.88
CA ARG A 28 -2.37 9.96 4.72
C ARG A 28 -1.91 10.92 3.62
N SER A 29 -0.61 11.22 3.56
CA SER A 29 -0.05 12.08 2.52
C SER A 29 -0.30 11.51 1.12
N PHE A 30 -0.10 10.21 0.93
CA PHE A 30 -0.43 9.56 -0.36
C PHE A 30 -1.91 9.58 -0.67
N GLN A 31 -2.79 9.37 0.31
CA GLN A 31 -4.24 9.47 0.12
C GLN A 31 -4.64 10.87 -0.35
N ASP A 32 -4.12 11.92 0.29
CA ASP A 32 -4.43 13.31 -0.04
C ASP A 32 -3.86 13.71 -1.41
N MET A 33 -2.63 13.31 -1.71
CA MET A 33 -2.03 13.51 -3.04
C MET A 33 -2.85 12.81 -4.12
N CYS A 34 -3.25 11.54 -3.91
CA CYS A 34 -4.07 10.79 -4.86
C CYS A 34 -5.43 11.47 -5.08
N ARG A 35 -6.08 11.93 -4.00
CA ARG A 35 -7.34 12.68 -4.08
C ARG A 35 -7.17 13.96 -4.89
N TYR A 36 -6.12 14.73 -4.61
CA TYR A 36 -5.84 15.99 -5.32
C TYR A 36 -5.65 15.78 -6.83
N VAL A 37 -4.90 14.75 -7.24
CA VAL A 37 -4.67 14.46 -8.66
C VAL A 37 -5.81 13.66 -9.32
N GLY A 38 -6.84 13.30 -8.57
CA GLY A 38 -8.01 12.55 -9.04
C GLY A 38 -7.75 11.06 -9.32
N ALA A 39 -6.77 10.45 -8.65
CA ALA A 39 -6.49 9.02 -8.76
C ALA A 39 -7.37 8.20 -7.81
N ASN A 40 -7.65 6.96 -8.20
CA ASN A 40 -8.45 6.00 -7.43
C ASN A 40 -7.52 5.07 -6.62
N VAL A 41 -7.46 5.26 -5.31
CA VAL A 41 -6.73 4.34 -4.42
C VAL A 41 -7.55 3.05 -4.27
N ARG A 42 -7.06 1.95 -4.84
CA ARG A 42 -7.73 0.63 -4.85
C ARG A 42 -7.30 -0.30 -3.72
N GLY A 43 -6.35 0.12 -2.91
CA GLY A 43 -5.86 -0.62 -1.75
C GLY A 43 -4.61 0.01 -1.15
N ILE A 44 -4.44 -0.23 0.14
CA ILE A 44 -3.26 0.18 0.91
C ILE A 44 -2.84 -1.05 1.71
N ILE A 45 -1.59 -1.47 1.56
CA ILE A 45 -0.98 -2.54 2.34
C ILE A 45 0.21 -1.95 3.07
N TYR A 46 0.33 -2.22 4.36
CA TYR A 46 1.47 -1.79 5.14
C TYR A 46 1.84 -2.82 6.19
N GLY A 47 3.11 -2.81 6.61
CA GLY A 47 3.59 -3.70 7.67
C GLY A 47 4.95 -3.32 8.19
N SER A 48 5.26 -3.84 9.38
CA SER A 48 6.54 -3.64 10.02
C SER A 48 7.60 -4.57 9.43
N ALA A 49 8.80 -4.03 9.18
CA ALA A 49 10.03 -4.75 8.92
C ALA A 49 11.21 -3.85 9.30
N GLY A 50 12.09 -4.34 10.18
CA GLY A 50 13.32 -3.65 10.58
C GLY A 50 14.48 -3.96 9.63
N GLU A 51 14.52 -5.17 9.08
CA GLU A 51 15.63 -5.65 8.25
C GLU A 51 15.22 -5.92 6.80
N ALA A 52 16.21 -5.84 5.91
CA ALA A 52 16.01 -6.14 4.49
C ALA A 52 15.54 -7.59 4.30
N GLY A 53 14.37 -7.76 3.69
CA GLY A 53 13.78 -9.06 3.40
C GLY A 53 12.97 -9.69 4.54
N GLU A 54 12.98 -9.12 5.74
CA GLU A 54 12.21 -9.61 6.90
C GLU A 54 10.71 -9.71 6.60
N ILE A 55 10.16 -8.74 5.87
CA ILE A 55 8.74 -8.66 5.50
C ILE A 55 8.23 -9.93 4.79
N ARG A 56 9.12 -10.70 4.14
CA ARG A 56 8.77 -11.96 3.44
C ARG A 56 8.29 -13.04 4.40
N ASN A 57 8.67 -12.95 5.68
CA ASN A 57 8.26 -13.90 6.71
C ASN A 57 6.82 -13.64 7.19
N ASN A 58 6.27 -12.45 6.93
CA ASN A 58 4.87 -12.13 7.24
C ASN A 58 3.93 -12.70 6.17
N ARG A 59 3.63 -14.00 6.27
CA ARG A 59 2.81 -14.73 5.28
C ARG A 59 1.45 -14.09 5.03
N GLU A 60 0.76 -13.67 6.10
CA GLU A 60 -0.55 -13.03 5.98
C GLU A 60 -0.47 -11.74 5.17
N LEU A 61 0.53 -10.89 5.43
CA LEU A 61 0.72 -9.66 4.68
C LEU A 61 1.08 -9.92 3.22
N MET A 62 1.94 -10.90 2.97
CA MET A 62 2.33 -11.31 1.62
C MET A 62 1.13 -11.84 0.81
N GLU A 63 0.24 -12.62 1.43
CA GLU A 63 -1.01 -13.09 0.83
C GLU A 63 -1.98 -11.94 0.52
N LYS A 64 -2.11 -10.97 1.43
CA LYS A 64 -2.90 -9.75 1.19
C LYS A 64 -2.34 -8.95 0.00
N ALA A 65 -1.02 -8.79 -0.08
CA ALA A 65 -0.36 -8.11 -1.19
C ALA A 65 -0.57 -8.84 -2.53
N TYR A 66 -0.42 -10.16 -2.54
CA TYR A 66 -0.68 -10.99 -3.72
C TYR A 66 -2.13 -10.86 -4.18
N SER A 67 -3.08 -11.06 -3.28
CA SER A 67 -4.53 -10.96 -3.56
C SER A 67 -4.92 -9.58 -4.10
N LEU A 68 -4.35 -8.52 -3.55
CA LEU A 68 -4.54 -7.16 -4.05
C LEU A 68 -4.00 -7.01 -5.47
N GLY A 69 -2.80 -7.51 -5.75
CA GLY A 69 -2.21 -7.53 -7.09
C GLY A 69 -3.10 -8.24 -8.12
N SER A 70 -3.58 -9.45 -7.78
CA SER A 70 -4.51 -10.21 -8.63
C SER A 70 -5.82 -9.44 -8.90
N ARG A 71 -6.36 -8.75 -7.88
CA ARG A 71 -7.56 -7.91 -8.03
C ARG A 71 -7.32 -6.72 -8.95
N ILE A 72 -6.14 -6.11 -8.95
CA ILE A 72 -5.82 -4.98 -9.83
C ILE A 72 -5.67 -5.45 -11.28
N ALA A 73 -5.00 -6.58 -11.50
CA ALA A 73 -4.82 -7.15 -12.83
C ALA A 73 -6.18 -7.44 -13.50
N SER A 74 -7.17 -7.91 -12.74
CA SER A 74 -8.52 -8.13 -13.28
C SER A 74 -9.26 -6.85 -13.68
N TYR A 75 -8.89 -5.67 -13.12
CA TYR A 75 -9.44 -4.39 -13.57
C TYR A 75 -8.89 -3.91 -14.92
N GLN A 76 -7.74 -4.42 -15.37
CA GLN A 76 -7.18 -4.06 -16.69
C GLN A 76 -7.79 -4.87 -17.84
N LEU A 77 -8.52 -5.95 -17.51
CA LEU A 77 -9.19 -6.82 -18.49
C LEU A 77 -10.63 -6.38 -18.81
N LYS A 78 -11.09 -5.25 -18.24
CA LYS A 78 -12.39 -4.62 -18.50
C LYS A 78 -12.20 -3.25 -19.13
#